data_AF-W9UWF3-F1
#
_entry.id   AF-W9UWF3-F1
#
_cell.length_a   1.000
_cell.length_b   1.000
_cell.length_c   1.000
_cell.angle_alpha   90.00
_cell.angle_beta   90.00
_cell.angle_gamma   90.00
#
_symmetry.space_group_name_H-M   'P 1'
#
loop_
_entity.id
_entity.type
_entity.pdbx_description
1 polymer ?
#
loop_
_entity_poly.entity_id
_entity_poly.type
_entity_poly.pdbx_seq_one_letter_code
_entity_poly.pdbx_strand_id
1 'polypeptide(L)' 'MKKVKSISKHIKVIMVTAGFLLVSAGNAHANLKYECWTYVNGKPDKMTHVVAANKGQAETLAVAKFRDIGVPRFDSVSCK' A
#
# COMPACT_ATOMS: atom_id res chain seq x y z
N MET A 1 11.05 47.94 9.17
CA MET A 1 11.88 46.87 9.76
C MET A 1 11.78 46.93 11.27
N LYS A 2 11.20 45.92 11.93
CA LYS A 2 11.45 45.54 13.34
C LYS A 2 10.72 44.21 13.61
N LYS A 3 11.50 43.14 13.68
CA LYS A 3 11.10 41.78 14.09
C LYS A 3 10.54 41.84 15.51
N VAL A 4 9.33 41.35 15.74
CA VAL A 4 8.90 40.96 17.09
C VAL A 4 9.08 39.45 17.20
N LYS A 5 10.01 39.08 18.08
CA LYS A 5 10.56 37.76 18.29
C LYS A 5 9.74 37.04 19.36
N SER A 6 9.27 35.85 19.00
CA SER A 6 8.98 34.67 19.83
C SER A 6 9.47 34.73 21.27
N ILE A 7 8.56 34.57 22.26
CA ILE A 7 8.67 33.72 23.46
C ILE A 7 7.32 33.78 24.20
N SER A 8 6.49 32.72 24.20
CA SER A 8 6.65 31.50 24.99
C SER A 8 6.87 31.78 26.48
N LYS A 9 5.79 31.68 27.25
CA LYS A 9 5.70 31.17 28.63
C LYS A 9 4.27 31.41 29.13
N HIS A 10 3.68 30.40 29.76
CA HIS A 10 2.36 30.44 30.42
C HIS A 10 1.13 30.12 29.58
N ILE A 11 1.08 28.95 28.96
CA ILE A 11 -0.18 28.19 28.94
C ILE A 11 0.13 26.78 29.40
N LYS A 12 -0.04 26.57 30.71
CA LYS A 12 -0.20 25.26 31.34
C LYS A 12 -1.47 24.66 30.73
N VAL A 13 -1.35 23.98 29.59
CA VAL A 13 -2.45 23.16 29.06
C VAL A 13 -2.51 21.93 29.95
N ILE A 14 -3.59 21.93 30.73
CA ILE A 14 -3.95 20.98 31.74
C ILE A 14 -4.12 19.60 31.10
N MET A 15 -3.33 18.67 31.64
CA MET A 15 -3.45 17.23 31.53
C MET A 15 -4.78 16.77 32.16
N VAL A 16 -5.91 16.80 31.44
CA VAL A 16 -7.10 15.98 31.74
C VAL A 16 -7.93 15.81 30.46
N THR A 17 -7.74 14.69 29.77
CA THR A 17 -8.84 13.85 29.27
C THR A 17 -8.30 12.46 28.98
N ALA A 18 -8.38 11.59 29.99
CA ALA A 18 -8.35 10.16 29.81
C ALA A 18 -9.58 9.77 28.98
N GLY A 19 -9.36 9.26 27.76
CA GLY A 19 -10.47 8.90 26.89
C GLY A 19 -10.12 8.90 25.40
N PHE A 20 -8.94 8.41 25.04
CA PHE A 20 -8.65 8.06 23.65
C PHE A 20 -8.07 6.66 23.62
N LEU A 21 -8.94 5.67 23.87
CA LEU A 21 -8.68 4.29 23.45
C LEU A 21 -8.73 4.27 21.93
N LEU A 22 -7.59 4.60 21.31
CA LEU A 22 -7.29 4.17 19.94
C LEU A 22 -7.19 2.65 19.96
N VAL A 23 -8.34 1.97 19.91
CA VAL A 23 -8.41 0.64 19.30
C VAL A 23 -8.16 0.88 17.81
N SER A 24 -6.89 1.01 17.46
CA SER A 24 -6.44 0.61 16.14
C SER A 24 -6.63 -0.90 16.11
N ALA A 25 -7.83 -1.34 15.73
CA ALA A 25 -8.06 -2.70 15.29
C ALA A 25 -7.08 -2.94 14.15
N GLY A 26 -5.94 -3.54 14.47
CA GLY A 26 -4.99 -4.00 13.48
C GLY A 26 -5.74 -5.02 12.65
N ASN A 27 -6.16 -4.62 11.45
CA ASN A 27 -6.50 -5.60 10.44
C ASN A 27 -5.26 -6.46 10.29
N ALA A 28 -5.32 -7.69 10.80
CA ALA A 28 -4.40 -8.72 10.40
C ALA A 28 -4.61 -8.87 8.89
N HIS A 29 -3.90 -8.08 8.10
CA HIS A 29 -3.84 -8.25 6.65
C HIS A 29 -3.16 -9.60 6.45
N ALA A 30 -3.98 -10.64 6.33
CA ALA A 30 -3.53 -11.94 5.89
C ALA A 30 -2.81 -11.72 4.55
N ASN A 31 -1.49 -11.86 4.57
CA ASN A 31 -0.69 -11.60 3.40
C ASN A 31 -0.71 -12.88 2.56
N LEU A 32 -1.62 -12.90 1.60
CA LEU A 32 -1.87 -14.05 0.73
C LEU A 32 -0.85 -14.04 -0.41
N LYS A 33 -0.29 -15.21 -0.72
CA LYS A 33 0.58 -15.38 -1.88
C LYS A 33 -0.30 -15.63 -3.09
N TYR A 34 -0.20 -14.77 -4.09
CA TYR A 34 -0.91 -14.88 -5.34
C TYR A 34 0.05 -15.26 -6.47
N GLU A 35 -0.41 -16.13 -7.35
CA GLU A 35 0.26 -16.46 -8.60
C GLU A 35 -0.40 -15.66 -9.73
N CYS A 36 0.34 -14.74 -10.33
CA CYS A 36 -0.18 -13.83 -11.35
C CYS A 36 0.45 -14.13 -12.70
N TRP A 37 -0.39 -14.23 -13.73
CA TRP A 37 0.03 -14.48 -15.11
C TRP A 37 -0.32 -13.29 -16.01
N THR A 38 0.60 -12.91 -16.90
CA THR A 38 0.29 -12.08 -18.06
C THR A 38 -0.27 -12.92 -19.19
N TYR A 39 -1.18 -12.34 -19.97
CA TYR A 39 -1.71 -12.96 -21.17
C TYR A 39 -1.41 -12.10 -22.39
N VAL A 40 -0.95 -12.74 -23.47
CA VAL A 40 -0.71 -12.13 -24.78
C VAL A 40 -1.42 -12.97 -25.83
N ASN A 41 -2.31 -12.38 -26.62
CA ASN A 41 -3.18 -13.07 -27.57
C ASN A 41 -3.97 -14.22 -26.92
N GLY A 42 -4.44 -14.03 -25.68
CA GLY A 42 -5.19 -15.02 -24.91
C GLY A 42 -4.38 -16.21 -24.39
N LYS A 43 -3.05 -16.22 -24.56
CA LYS A 43 -2.15 -17.26 -24.04
C LYS A 43 -1.33 -16.72 -22.86
N PRO A 44 -1.09 -17.53 -21.82
CA PRO A 44 -0.21 -17.14 -20.72
C PRO A 44 1.23 -16.96 -21.21
N ASP A 45 1.89 -15.86 -20.83
CA ASP A 45 3.25 -15.51 -21.28
C ASP A 45 4.26 -15.53 -20.13
N LYS A 46 4.06 -14.71 -19.09
CA LYS A 46 4.93 -14.64 -17.90
C LYS A 46 4.14 -14.82 -16.63
N MET A 47 4.80 -15.38 -15.62
CA MET A 47 4.25 -15.57 -14.29
C MET A 47 5.11 -14.85 -13.23
N THR A 48 4.47 -14.29 -12.21
CA THR A 48 5.15 -13.74 -11.04
C THR A 48 4.36 -14.05 -9.77
N HIS A 49 5.08 -14.10 -8.65
CA HIS A 49 4.48 -14.22 -7.33
C HIS A 49 4.47 -12.85 -6.63
N VAL A 50 3.33 -12.51 -6.06
CA VAL A 50 3.16 -11.31 -5.24
C VAL A 50 2.47 -11.69 -3.93
N VAL A 51 2.75 -10.92 -2.89
CA VAL A 51 2.06 -11.07 -1.62
C VAL A 51 1.21 -9.83 -1.42
N ALA A 52 -0.09 -10.04 -1.23
CA ALA A 52 -1.07 -8.96 -1.13
C ALA A 52 -2.20 -9.35 -0.17
N ALA A 53 -2.96 -8.35 0.29
CA ALA A 53 -4.13 -8.58 1.14
C ALA A 53 -5.35 -9.08 0.36
N ASN A 54 -5.39 -8.86 -0.97
CA ASN A 54 -6.48 -9.30 -1.85
C ASN A 54 -6.03 -9.38 -3.32
N LYS A 55 -6.85 -10.02 -4.15
CA LYS A 55 -6.58 -10.23 -5.58
C LYS A 55 -6.36 -8.92 -6.36
N GLY A 56 -7.17 -7.89 -6.15
CA GLY A 56 -7.02 -6.63 -6.90
C GLY A 56 -5.72 -5.90 -6.58
N GLN A 57 -5.28 -5.95 -5.32
CA GLN A 57 -3.97 -5.45 -4.93
C GLN A 57 -2.84 -6.31 -5.53
N ALA A 58 -3.01 -7.63 -5.57
CA ALA A 58 -2.05 -8.54 -6.21
C ALA A 58 -1.86 -8.21 -7.69
N GLU A 59 -2.94 -8.00 -8.44
CA GLU A 59 -2.90 -7.65 -9.87
C GLU A 59 -2.14 -6.33 -10.10
N THR A 60 -2.38 -5.34 -9.25
CA THR A 60 -1.67 -4.04 -9.32
C THR A 60 -0.17 -4.20 -9.07
N LEU A 61 0.21 -4.97 -8.05
CA LEU A 61 1.62 -5.25 -7.74
C LEU A 61 2.29 -6.09 -8.83
N ALA A 62 1.55 -7.04 -9.42
CA ALA A 62 2.03 -7.88 -10.50
C ALA A 62 2.28 -7.07 -11.77
N VAL A 63 1.37 -6.16 -12.14
CA VAL A 63 1.57 -5.22 -13.26
C VAL A 63 2.86 -4.41 -13.08
N ALA A 64 3.11 -3.88 -11.88
CA ALA A 64 4.34 -3.14 -11.60
C ALA A 64 5.59 -4.03 -11.76
N LYS A 65 5.56 -5.26 -11.22
CA LYS A 65 6.64 -6.23 -11.39
C LYS A 65 6.88 -6.61 -12.85
N PHE A 66 5.83 -6.84 -13.63
CA PHE A 66 5.97 -7.20 -15.04
C PHE A 66 6.64 -6.08 -15.84
N ARG A 67 6.35 -4.81 -15.53
CA ARG A 67 7.03 -3.66 -16.14
C ARG A 67 8.49 -3.57 -15.72
N ASP A 68 8.80 -3.85 -14.46
CA ASP A 68 10.16 -3.83 -13.92
C ASP A 68 11.06 -4.91 -14.56
N ILE A 69 10.53 -6.12 -14.76
CA ILE A 69 11.26 -7.23 -15.42
C ILE A 69 11.27 -7.13 -16.95
N GLY A 70 10.80 -6.01 -17.51
CA GLY A 70 10.88 -5.74 -18.95
C GLY A 70 9.82 -6.48 -19.79
N VAL A 71 8.62 -6.71 -19.27
CA VAL A 71 7.45 -7.13 -20.05
C VAL A 71 6.64 -5.88 -20.42
N PRO A 72 6.88 -5.28 -21.61
CA PRO A 72 6.32 -3.97 -21.94
C PRO A 72 4.84 -4.02 -22.34
N ARG A 73 4.34 -5.18 -22.76
CA ARG A 73 2.97 -5.36 -23.27
C ARG A 73 2.40 -6.70 -22.87
N PHE A 74 1.17 -6.66 -22.39
CA PHE A 74 0.28 -7.78 -22.14
C PHE A 74 -1.15 -7.27 -22.28
N ASP A 75 -2.07 -8.14 -22.70
CA ASP A 75 -3.49 -7.79 -22.87
C ASP A 75 -4.20 -7.74 -21.50
N SER A 76 -3.82 -8.66 -20.61
CA SER A 76 -4.38 -8.73 -19.26
C SER A 76 -3.41 -9.40 -18.29
N VAL A 77 -3.64 -9.14 -17.01
CA VAL A 77 -3.01 -9.84 -15.89
C VAL A 77 -4.12 -10.51 -15.10
N SER A 78 -3.92 -11.77 -14.71
CA SER A 78 -4.87 -12.49 -13.87
C SER A 78 -4.12 -13.19 -12.74
N CYS A 79 -4.57 -12.97 -11.51
CA CYS A 79 -4.01 -13.58 -10.32
C CYS A 79 -4.95 -14.67 -9.75
N LYS A 80 -4.35 -15.76 -9.28
CA LYS A 80 -4.99 -16.86 -8.56
C LYS A 80 -4.50 -16.91 -7.12
#